data_AF-A0A1N6PHB9-F1
#
_entry.id   AF-A0A1N6PHB9-F1
#
_cell.length_a   1.000
_cell.length_b   1.000
_cell.length_c   1.000
_cell.angle_alpha   90.00
_cell.angle_beta   90.00
_cell.angle_gamma   90.00
#
_symmetry.space_group_name_H-M   'P 1'
#
loop_
_entity.id
_entity.type
_entity.pdbx_description
1 polymer ?
#
loop_
_entity_poly.entity_id
_entity_poly.type
_entity_poly.pdbx_seq_one_letter_code
_entity_poly.pdbx_strand_id
1 'polypeptide(L)'
;MSATNNGLLVLVRILLSFMFIMAGYGKLADPAGTAGMISGAGLPAADLLAYAAGLYELVAGLFILVGFQTKVTAWTVALFCVFTGVVFHTGTVAIEGWPEGALGWINTLNQIMVMKNVTLAGGYIALAIVGAGAYSLDARRGSAQAVAA
;
A
#
# COMPACT_ATOMS: atom_id res chain seq x y z
N MET A 1 -24.15 10.45 5.78
CA MET A 1 -23.89 8.99 5.78
C MET A 1 -24.55 8.36 7.00
N SER A 2 -25.18 7.18 6.87
CA SER A 2 -25.79 6.45 8.00
C SER A 2 -24.73 5.91 8.98
N ALA A 3 -25.15 5.55 10.20
CA ALA A 3 -24.27 4.90 11.18
C ALA A 3 -23.65 3.61 10.62
N THR A 4 -24.43 2.81 9.89
CA THR A 4 -23.96 1.60 9.20
C THR A 4 -22.86 1.91 8.20
N ASN A 5 -23.04 2.91 7.33
CA ASN A 5 -22.02 3.27 6.33
C ASN A 5 -20.73 3.76 7.00
N ASN A 6 -20.84 4.52 8.10
CA ASN A 6 -19.67 4.94 8.88
C ASN A 6 -18.95 3.75 9.53
N GLY A 7 -19.69 2.75 10.01
CA GLY A 7 -19.11 1.50 10.51
C GLY A 7 -18.40 0.71 9.41
N LEU A 8 -19.00 0.59 8.23
CA LEU A 8 -18.36 -0.06 7.07
C LEU A 8 -17.09 0.66 6.63
N LEU A 9 -17.03 2.00 6.72
CA LEU A 9 -15.80 2.74 6.44
C LEU A 9 -14.68 2.48 7.45
N VAL A 10 -14.99 2.15 8.71
CA VAL A 10 -13.97 1.67 9.66
C VAL A 10 -13.41 0.34 9.17
N LEU A 11 -14.28 -0.60 8.79
CA LEU A 11 -13.85 -1.91 8.28
C LEU A 11 -12.99 -1.78 7.03
N VAL A 12 -13.39 -0.93 6.06
CA VAL A 12 -12.60 -0.63 4.86
C VAL A 12 -11.21 -0.12 5.23
N ARG A 13 -11.11 0.81 6.18
CA ARG A 13 -9.81 1.34 6.64
C ARG A 13 -8.97 0.28 7.32
N ILE A 14 -9.55 -0.61 8.13
CA ILE A 14 -8.83 -1.73 8.75
C ILE A 14 -8.25 -2.65 7.68
N LEU A 15 -9.07 -3.10 6.72
CA LEU A 15 -8.66 -4.04 5.69
C LEU A 15 -7.60 -3.45 4.74
N LEU A 16 -7.78 -2.19 4.31
CA LEU A 16 -6.83 -1.53 3.44
C LEU A 16 -5.52 -1.21 4.18
N SER A 17 -5.57 -0.71 5.41
CA SER A 17 -4.35 -0.39 6.17
C SER A 17 -3.52 -1.60 6.57
N PHE A 18 -4.16 -2.74 6.82
CA PHE A 18 -3.51 -3.94 7.37
C PHE A 18 -2.24 -4.33 6.61
N MET A 19 -2.31 -4.43 5.28
CA MET A 19 -1.16 -4.84 4.47
C MET A 19 0.00 -3.84 4.58
N PHE A 20 -0.27 -2.54 4.59
CA PHE A 20 0.76 -1.50 4.67
C PHE A 20 1.41 -1.40 6.04
N ILE A 21 0.64 -1.61 7.11
CA ILE A 21 1.20 -1.66 8.48
C ILE A 21 2.15 -2.85 8.60
N MET A 22 1.72 -4.03 8.15
CA MET A 22 2.55 -5.24 8.23
C MET A 22 3.78 -5.15 7.32
N ALA A 23 3.61 -4.68 6.08
CA ALA A 23 4.71 -4.52 5.14
C ALA A 23 5.72 -3.47 5.63
N GLY A 24 5.24 -2.31 6.09
CA GLY A 24 6.09 -1.24 6.59
C GLY A 24 6.89 -1.66 7.84
N TYR A 25 6.23 -2.32 8.79
CA TYR A 25 6.91 -2.91 9.94
C TYR A 25 7.98 -3.91 9.52
N GLY A 26 7.65 -4.84 8.60
CA GLY A 26 8.60 -5.83 8.09
C GLY A 26 9.84 -5.20 7.45
N LYS A 27 9.65 -4.15 6.64
CA LYS A 27 10.76 -3.40 6.03
C LYS A 27 11.64 -2.68 7.05
N LEU A 28 11.07 -2.20 8.15
CA LEU A 28 11.84 -1.55 9.22
C LEU A 28 12.55 -2.55 10.14
N ALA A 29 11.99 -3.75 10.30
CA ALA A 29 12.59 -4.84 11.06
C ALA A 29 13.72 -5.53 10.30
N ASP A 30 13.60 -5.67 8.98
CA ASP A 30 14.64 -6.16 8.07
C ASP A 30 14.81 -5.23 6.85
N PRO A 31 15.50 -4.09 7.05
CA PRO A 31 15.76 -3.14 5.97
C PRO A 31 16.76 -3.69 4.96
N ALA A 32 17.67 -4.58 5.36
CA ALA A 32 18.68 -5.16 4.48
C ALA A 32 18.05 -6.04 3.39
N GLY A 33 17.08 -6.88 3.74
CA GLY A 33 16.33 -7.67 2.75
C GLY A 33 15.61 -6.80 1.72
N THR A 34 15.05 -5.67 2.17
CA THR A 34 14.39 -4.70 1.29
C THR A 34 15.37 -3.94 0.41
N ALA A 35 16.52 -3.52 0.94
CA ALA A 35 17.57 -2.88 0.18
C ALA A 35 18.10 -3.80 -0.93
N GLY A 36 18.23 -5.10 -0.67
CA GLY A 36 18.59 -6.08 -1.70
C GLY A 36 17.59 -6.10 -2.87
N MET A 37 16.28 -6.08 -2.59
CA MET A 37 15.25 -5.99 -3.63
C MET A 37 15.31 -4.67 -4.40
N ILE A 38 15.54 -3.55 -3.72
CA ILE A 38 15.65 -2.21 -4.33
C ILE A 38 16.88 -2.13 -5.25
N SER A 39 18.02 -2.64 -4.80
CA SER A 39 19.22 -2.75 -5.63
C SER A 39 18.98 -3.67 -6.84
N GLY A 40 18.27 -4.78 -6.66
CA GLY A 40 17.91 -5.70 -7.75
C GLY A 40 17.00 -5.06 -8.81
N ALA A 41 16.18 -4.08 -8.40
CA ALA A 41 15.38 -3.26 -9.32
C ALA A 41 16.19 -2.12 -9.99
N GLY A 42 17.48 -1.99 -9.70
CA GLY A 42 18.36 -0.98 -10.31
C GLY A 42 18.18 0.44 -9.75
N LEU A 43 17.50 0.59 -8.62
CA LEU A 43 17.32 1.89 -7.96
C LEU A 43 18.57 2.29 -7.16
N PRO A 44 18.98 3.56 -7.19
CA PRO A 44 20.09 4.05 -6.38
C PRO A 44 19.71 4.16 -4.90
N ALA A 45 20.71 4.30 -4.02
CA ALA A 45 20.51 4.56 -2.58
C ALA A 45 19.58 3.54 -1.88
N ALA A 46 19.78 2.25 -2.17
CA ALA A 46 18.89 1.17 -1.75
C ALA A 46 18.59 1.13 -0.24
N ASP A 47 19.59 1.34 0.62
CA ASP A 47 19.40 1.34 2.07
C ASP A 47 18.49 2.49 2.52
N LEU A 48 18.71 3.69 2.00
CA LEU A 48 17.88 4.85 2.30
C LEU A 48 16.44 4.63 1.82
N LEU A 49 16.27 4.12 0.60
CA LEU A 49 14.95 3.82 0.05
C LEU A 49 14.23 2.70 0.81
N ALA A 50 14.96 1.72 1.36
CA ALA A 50 14.37 0.66 2.18
C ALA A 50 13.73 1.23 3.45
N TYR A 51 14.47 2.07 4.19
CA TYR A 51 13.94 2.75 5.36
C TYR A 51 12.82 3.73 5.00
N ALA A 52 12.96 4.48 3.91
CA ALA A 52 11.93 5.42 3.46
C ALA A 52 10.63 4.70 3.09
N ALA A 53 10.72 3.58 2.36
CA ALA A 53 9.56 2.76 2.01
C ALA A 53 8.91 2.16 3.26
N GLY A 54 9.70 1.59 4.17
CA GLY A 54 9.18 1.02 5.42
C GLY A 54 8.46 2.05 6.30
N LEU A 55 9.08 3.23 6.48
CA LEU A 55 8.48 4.32 7.23
C LEU A 55 7.20 4.84 6.57
N TYR A 56 7.24 5.05 5.24
CA TYR A 56 6.09 5.51 4.49
C TYR A 56 4.92 4.54 4.61
N GLU A 57 5.13 3.25 4.34
CA GLU A 57 4.06 2.24 4.40
C GLU A 57 3.46 2.12 5.79
N LEU A 58 4.30 2.10 6.84
CA LEU A 58 3.83 2.01 8.21
C LEU A 58 3.01 3.24 8.61
N VAL A 59 3.53 4.44 8.37
CA VAL A 59 2.87 5.70 8.73
C VAL A 59 1.58 5.89 7.92
N ALA A 60 1.63 5.67 6.61
CA ALA A 60 0.45 5.78 5.75
C ALA A 60 -0.62 4.75 6.13
N GLY A 61 -0.22 3.51 6.43
CA GLY A 61 -1.12 2.48 6.94
C GLY A 61 -1.81 2.91 8.23
N LEU A 62 -1.06 3.43 9.21
CA LEU A 62 -1.62 3.94 10.46
C LEU A 62 -2.55 5.13 10.24
N PHE A 63 -2.20 6.06 9.35
CA PHE A 63 -3.03 7.21 9.00
C PHE A 63 -4.37 6.78 8.39
N ILE A 64 -4.35 5.81 7.47
CA ILE A 64 -5.57 5.22 6.91
C ILE A 64 -6.39 4.54 8.01
N LEU A 65 -5.76 3.73 8.88
CA LEU A 65 -6.45 3.01 9.96
C LEU A 65 -7.24 3.97 10.88
N VAL A 66 -6.57 4.99 11.42
CA VAL A 66 -7.19 5.95 12.35
C VAL A 66 -8.07 7.00 11.64
N GLY A 67 -8.01 7.04 10.31
CA GLY A 67 -8.72 8.00 9.49
C GLY A 67 -8.19 9.43 9.68
N PHE A 68 -6.87 9.60 9.56
CA PHE A 68 -6.18 10.89 9.62
C PHE A 68 -5.64 11.25 8.24
N GLN A 69 -5.92 12.47 7.77
CA GLN A 69 -5.58 12.95 6.44
C GLN A 69 -5.96 11.91 5.35
N THR A 70 -7.12 11.27 5.48
CA THR A 70 -7.44 10.05 4.74
C THR A 70 -7.46 10.28 3.24
N LYS A 71 -8.01 11.40 2.76
CA LYS A 71 -8.05 11.68 1.31
C LYS A 71 -6.67 11.82 0.70
N VAL A 72 -5.80 12.60 1.34
CA VAL A 72 -4.42 12.81 0.88
C VAL A 72 -3.63 11.51 0.97
N THR A 73 -3.68 10.84 2.12
CA THR A 73 -2.97 9.57 2.35
C THR A 73 -3.42 8.49 1.37
N ALA A 74 -4.72 8.39 1.09
CA ALA A 74 -5.23 7.40 0.15
C ALA A 74 -4.74 7.67 -1.28
N TRP A 75 -4.68 8.94 -1.73
CA TRP A 75 -4.08 9.27 -3.01
C TRP A 75 -2.60 8.91 -3.10
N THR A 76 -1.81 9.23 -2.07
CA THR A 76 -0.38 8.88 -2.07
C THR A 76 -0.19 7.36 -2.07
N VAL A 77 -1.00 6.61 -1.31
CA VAL A 77 -0.93 5.15 -1.27
C VAL A 77 -1.35 4.54 -2.60
N ALA A 78 -2.37 5.08 -3.27
CA ALA A 78 -2.75 4.64 -4.62
C ALA A 78 -1.61 4.81 -5.62
N LEU A 79 -0.94 5.97 -5.61
CA LEU A 79 0.24 6.21 -6.45
C LEU A 79 1.39 5.26 -6.10
N PHE A 80 1.62 5.02 -4.81
CA PHE A 80 2.64 4.08 -4.34
C PHE A 80 2.36 2.64 -4.79
N CYS A 81 1.10 2.19 -4.78
CA CYS A 81 0.71 0.89 -5.32
C CYS A 81 1.07 0.79 -6.81
N VAL A 82 0.69 1.79 -7.62
CA VAL A 82 1.02 1.80 -9.06
C VAL A 82 2.53 1.78 -9.26
N PHE A 83 3.26 2.65 -8.55
CA PHE A 83 4.72 2.71 -8.61
C PHE A 83 5.36 1.36 -8.29
N THR A 84 5.01 0.76 -7.15
CA THR A 84 5.61 -0.52 -6.72
C THR A 84 5.22 -1.68 -7.62
N GLY A 85 3.98 -1.71 -8.11
CA GLY A 85 3.53 -2.69 -9.11
C GLY A 85 4.36 -2.62 -10.39
N VAL A 86 4.60 -1.43 -10.92
CA VAL A 86 5.38 -1.24 -12.15
C VAL A 86 6.86 -1.58 -11.92
N VAL A 87 7.47 -1.02 -10.86
CA VAL A 87 8.92 -1.08 -10.66
C VAL A 87 9.39 -2.46 -10.19
N PHE A 88 8.63 -3.12 -9.32
CA PHE A 88 9.11 -4.35 -8.66
C PHE A 88 8.49 -5.64 -9.20
N HIS A 89 7.42 -5.55 -10.00
CA HIS A 89 6.61 -6.73 -10.33
C HIS A 89 6.35 -6.97 -11.83
N THR A 90 6.85 -6.12 -12.73
CA THR A 90 6.68 -6.30 -14.18
C THR A 90 7.81 -7.09 -14.85
N GLY A 91 8.98 -7.15 -14.22
CA GLY A 91 10.15 -7.87 -14.74
C GLY A 91 10.01 -9.39 -14.67
N THR A 92 10.73 -10.08 -15.56
CA THR A 92 10.87 -11.53 -15.51
C THR A 92 11.82 -11.93 -14.39
N VAL A 93 11.36 -12.81 -13.51
CA VAL A 93 12.21 -13.44 -12.49
C VAL A 93 12.98 -14.59 -13.15
N ALA A 94 14.30 -14.44 -13.23
CA ALA A 94 15.21 -15.42 -13.83
C ALA A 94 16.33 -15.72 -12.83
N ILE A 95 16.21 -16.84 -12.11
CA ILE A 95 17.22 -17.30 -11.16
C ILE A 95 18.01 -18.42 -11.83
N GLU A 96 19.32 -18.23 -11.95
CA GLU A 96 20.21 -19.22 -12.55
C GLU A 96 20.14 -20.56 -11.79
N GLY A 97 20.05 -21.66 -12.54
CA GLY A 97 19.94 -23.01 -11.99
C GLY A 97 18.55 -23.42 -11.50
N TRP A 98 17.55 -22.54 -11.52
CA TRP A 98 16.18 -22.92 -11.17
C TRP A 98 15.49 -23.71 -12.31
N PRO A 99 14.72 -24.78 -12.00
CA PRO A 99 13.94 -25.51 -12.99
C PRO A 99 12.87 -24.63 -13.68
N GLU A 100 12.55 -24.91 -14.94
CA GLU A 100 11.56 -24.14 -15.73
C GLU A 100 10.20 -24.03 -15.04
N GLY A 101 9.71 -25.12 -14.43
CA GLY A 101 8.45 -25.10 -13.67
C GLY A 101 8.46 -24.14 -12.48
N ALA A 102 9.60 -24.02 -11.78
CA ALA A 102 9.76 -23.09 -10.66
C ALA A 102 9.83 -21.64 -11.15
N LEU A 103 10.54 -21.40 -12.27
CA LEU A 103 10.59 -20.10 -12.94
C LEU A 103 9.20 -19.67 -13.43
N GLY A 104 8.42 -20.57 -14.01
CA GLY A 104 7.04 -20.30 -14.44
C GLY A 104 6.12 -19.92 -13.28
N TRP A 105 6.22 -20.66 -12.16
CA TRP A 105 5.44 -20.37 -10.96
C TRP A 105 5.77 -19.00 -10.35
N ILE A 106 7.06 -18.69 -10.15
CA ILE A 106 7.44 -17.42 -9.51
C ILE A 106 7.10 -16.21 -10.40
N ASN A 107 7.20 -16.33 -11.72
CA ASN A 107 6.75 -15.28 -12.65
C ASN A 107 5.23 -15.08 -12.58
N THR A 108 4.45 -16.14 -12.41
CA THR A 108 3.01 -16.05 -12.19
C THR A 108 2.69 -15.29 -10.90
N LEU A 109 3.38 -15.61 -9.80
CA LEU A 109 3.24 -14.86 -8.54
C LEU A 109 3.64 -13.39 -8.70
N ASN A 110 4.69 -13.09 -9.47
CA ASN A 110 5.10 -11.71 -9.72
C ASN A 110 4.00 -10.93 -10.46
N GLN A 111 3.35 -11.52 -11.47
CA GLN A 111 2.22 -10.90 -12.15
C GLN A 111 1.01 -10.70 -11.24
N ILE A 112 0.74 -11.64 -10.32
CA ILE A 112 -0.32 -11.46 -9.31
C ILE A 112 -0.02 -10.26 -8.41
N MET A 113 1.26 -9.96 -8.11
CA MET A 113 1.60 -8.76 -7.33
C MET A 113 1.30 -7.46 -8.08
N VAL A 114 1.45 -7.42 -9.41
CA VAL A 114 0.98 -6.28 -10.23
C VAL A 114 -0.53 -6.14 -10.10
N MET A 115 -1.29 -7.22 -10.31
CA MET A 115 -2.76 -7.22 -10.23
C MET A 115 -3.26 -6.78 -8.85
N LYS A 116 -2.58 -7.25 -7.79
CA LYS A 116 -2.83 -6.83 -6.40
C LYS A 116 -2.62 -5.32 -6.24
N ASN A 117 -1.51 -4.78 -6.75
CA ASN A 117 -1.22 -3.34 -6.64
C ASN A 117 -2.24 -2.49 -7.41
N VAL A 118 -2.63 -2.90 -8.62
CA VAL A 118 -3.67 -2.21 -9.41
C VAL A 118 -5.01 -2.23 -8.68
N THR A 119 -5.41 -3.39 -8.14
CA THR A 119 -6.65 -3.53 -7.35
C THR A 119 -6.64 -2.64 -6.12
N LEU A 120 -5.53 -2.63 -5.37
CA LEU A 120 -5.39 -1.76 -4.20
C LEU A 120 -5.45 -0.29 -4.57
N ALA A 121 -4.79 0.13 -5.64
CA ALA A 121 -4.86 1.51 -6.12
C ALA A 121 -6.32 1.94 -6.34
N GLY A 122 -7.14 1.11 -6.99
CA GLY A 122 -8.58 1.36 -7.14
C GLY A 122 -9.32 1.51 -5.81
N GLY A 123 -9.05 0.63 -4.84
CA GLY A 123 -9.63 0.71 -3.49
C GLY A 123 -9.27 2.00 -2.75
N TYR A 124 -8.01 2.44 -2.85
CA TYR A 124 -7.56 3.70 -2.25
C TYR A 124 -8.12 4.92 -2.97
N ILE A 125 -8.23 4.91 -4.29
CA ILE A 125 -8.90 5.98 -5.05
C ILE A 125 -10.35 6.14 -4.57
N ALA A 126 -11.07 5.03 -4.42
CA ALA A 126 -12.43 5.04 -3.88
C ALA A 126 -12.47 5.64 -2.46
N LEU A 127 -11.56 5.23 -1.58
CA LEU A 127 -11.45 5.78 -0.22
C LEU A 127 -11.07 7.28 -0.23
N ALA A 128 -10.25 7.73 -1.18
CA ALA A 128 -9.86 9.13 -1.33
C ALA A 128 -11.03 10.00 -1.76
N ILE A 129 -11.95 9.46 -2.56
CA ILE A 129 -13.18 10.15 -2.99
C ILE A 129 -14.18 10.21 -1.83
N VAL A 130 -14.47 9.07 -1.19
CA VAL A 130 -15.48 8.96 -0.13
C VAL A 130 -15.03 9.63 1.18
N GLY A 131 -13.76 9.50 1.54
CA GLY A 131 -13.20 10.01 2.80
C GLY A 131 -13.35 9.05 3.99
N ALA A 132 -12.95 9.52 5.17
CA ALA A 132 -12.74 8.70 6.37
C ALA A 132 -14.04 8.27 7.12
N GLY A 133 -15.16 8.94 6.85
CA GLY A 133 -16.40 8.81 7.63
C GLY A 133 -16.34 9.45 9.01
N ALA A 134 -17.44 9.41 9.75
CA ALA A 134 -17.62 10.07 11.05
C ALA A 134 -16.78 9.46 12.18
N TYR A 135 -16.40 8.19 12.08
CA TYR A 135 -15.60 7.49 13.08
C TYR A 135 -14.10 7.58 12.76
N SER A 136 -13.58 8.81 12.65
CA SER A 136 -12.21 9.09 12.21
C SER A 136 -11.61 10.29 12.93
N LEU A 137 -10.27 10.42 12.91
CA LEU A 137 -9.60 11.62 13.40
C LEU A 137 -9.91 12.85 12.52
N ASP A 138 -10.10 12.68 11.22
CA ASP A 138 -10.51 13.76 10.31
C ASP A 138 -11.86 14.36 10.71
N ALA A 139 -12.84 13.53 11.10
CA ALA A 139 -14.12 14.00 11.61
C ALA A 139 -13.98 14.80 12.92
N ARG A 140 -13.12 14.33 13.83
CA ARG A 140 -12.85 15.03 15.11
C ARG A 140 -12.16 16.38 14.91
N ARG A 141 -11.39 16.54 13.83
CA ARG A 141 -10.69 17.79 13.48
C ARG A 141 -11.55 18.75 12.64
N GLY A 142 -12.83 18.42 12.40
CA GLY A 142 -13.70 19.22 11.53
C GLY A 142 -13.34 19.14 10.05
N SER A 143 -12.45 18.23 9.65
CA SER A 143 -12.03 18.02 8.26
C SER A 143 -12.95 17.08 7.48
N ALA A 144 -13.99 16.52 8.12
CA ALA A 144 -15.00 15.72 7.45
C ALA A 144 -15.94 16.61 6.62
N GLN A 145 -15.45 17.11 5.48
CA GLN A 145 -16.34 17.45 4.38
C GLN A 145 -16.89 16.13 3.82
N ALA A 146 -18.03 15.72 4.39
CA ALA A 146 -18.86 14.69 3.81
C ALA A 146 -19.27 15.14 2.40
N VAL A 147 -18.92 14.36 1.39
CA VAL A 147 -19.58 14.49 0.09
C VAL A 147 -21.02 14.08 0.33
N ALA A 148 -21.89 15.08 0.49
CA ALA A 148 -23.31 14.90 0.28
C ALA A 148 -23.50 14.66 -1.22
N ALA A 149 -23.79 13.41 -1.56
CA ALA A 149 -24.52 13.06 -2.78
C ALA A 149 -25.93 12.65 -2.33
#